data_AF-A0AA88YF87-F1
#
_entry.id   AF-A0AA88YF87-F1
#
_cell.length_a   1.000
_cell.length_b   1.000
_cell.length_c   1.000
_cell.angle_alpha   90.00
_cell.angle_beta   90.00
_cell.angle_gamma   90.00
#
_symmetry.space_group_name_H-M   'P 1'
#
loop_
_entity.id
_entity.type
_entity.pdbx_description
1 polymer ?
#
loop_
_entity_poly.entity_id
_entity_poly.type
_entity_poly.pdbx_seq_one_letter_code
_entity_poly.pdbx_strand_id
1 'polypeptide(L)'
;LFADEYQRFLDEDFDVTGYANNVIQVKVISEQLSKLAEGISLLDKEIHSQIVAHHDDLLSQATGVETLEGVLQMMQTRIQSLLAAMDRIRTKVTEPFNKISSRTTQLRNLQDTCDLLRRMIRIMYLSKRLHSQLQGGAREITKAAQSLNELDYICEGVDLSGIEIIEQDRRFIRQARKDVESQALKMLEQGMETQNPTQVATSLQVFYNLGSLHHIVDKVVTQCKENLHKNVRCYLDAESLSQQSSHGRAGPGKAAMPVTGNTAAFRASLWTNMEKMMDSIYAACSQVCIPYNQKFSRVSNFAILW
;
A
#
# COMPACT_ATOMS: atom_id res chain seq x y z
N LEU A 1 61.47 -62.35 -52.45
CA LEU A 1 62.33 -63.55 -52.35
C LEU A 1 61.57 -64.88 -52.49
N PHE A 2 60.23 -64.92 -52.46
CA PHE A 2 59.45 -66.18 -52.50
C PHE A 2 59.07 -66.69 -53.92
N ALA A 3 59.53 -66.07 -55.01
CA ALA A 3 59.04 -66.35 -56.36
C ALA A 3 59.83 -67.45 -57.12
N ASP A 4 61.14 -67.59 -56.89
CA ASP A 4 62.00 -68.52 -57.66
C ASP A 4 61.76 -70.00 -57.32
N GLU A 5 61.28 -70.32 -56.11
CA GLU A 5 61.13 -71.72 -55.71
C GLU A 5 59.97 -72.43 -56.40
N TYR A 6 58.99 -71.70 -56.98
CA TYR A 6 57.77 -72.29 -57.55
C TYR A 6 57.78 -72.44 -59.07
N GLN A 7 58.78 -71.87 -59.75
CA GLN A 7 58.85 -71.86 -61.23
C GLN A 7 59.06 -73.26 -61.84
N ARG A 8 59.69 -74.15 -61.06
CA ARG A 8 59.96 -75.56 -61.39
C ARG A 8 58.71 -76.47 -61.41
N PHE A 9 57.56 -76.01 -60.91
CA PHE A 9 56.29 -76.75 -60.98
C PHE A 9 55.46 -76.43 -62.23
N LEU A 10 55.96 -75.57 -63.11
CA LEU A 10 55.25 -75.09 -64.32
C LEU A 10 55.80 -75.69 -65.63
N ASP A 11 56.73 -76.64 -65.56
CA ASP A 11 57.38 -77.26 -66.71
C ASP A 11 56.58 -78.50 -67.22
N GLU A 12 56.46 -78.70 -68.54
CA GLU A 12 55.60 -79.75 -69.12
C GLU A 12 56.12 -81.19 -68.89
N ASP A 13 57.43 -81.35 -68.66
CA ASP A 13 58.09 -82.62 -68.35
C ASP A 13 58.29 -82.85 -66.84
N PHE A 14 57.55 -82.14 -65.98
CA PHE A 14 57.69 -82.24 -64.53
C PHE A 14 57.25 -83.62 -64.01
N ASP A 15 58.22 -84.46 -63.67
CA ASP A 15 57.99 -85.80 -63.13
C ASP A 15 57.45 -85.74 -61.69
N VAL A 16 56.12 -85.77 -61.56
CA VAL A 16 55.40 -85.80 -60.29
C VAL A 16 55.82 -87.01 -59.43
N THR A 17 56.09 -88.15 -60.05
CA THR A 17 56.47 -89.41 -59.38
C THR A 17 57.91 -89.42 -58.90
N GLY A 18 58.84 -88.89 -59.71
CA GLY A 18 60.24 -88.67 -59.34
C GLY A 18 60.40 -87.59 -58.29
N TYR A 19 59.65 -86.49 -58.39
CA TYR A 19 59.58 -85.46 -57.36
C TYR A 19 58.95 -86.01 -56.07
N ALA A 20 57.84 -86.74 -56.14
CA ALA A 20 57.23 -87.37 -54.97
C ALA A 20 58.17 -88.40 -54.32
N ASN A 21 58.88 -89.22 -55.10
CA ASN A 21 59.88 -90.15 -54.56
C ASN A 21 61.11 -89.44 -53.97
N ASN A 22 61.54 -88.32 -54.55
CA ASN A 22 62.64 -87.50 -54.01
C ASN A 22 62.20 -86.72 -52.76
N VAL A 23 60.91 -86.33 -52.68
CA VAL A 23 60.30 -85.72 -51.51
C VAL A 23 60.10 -86.74 -50.38
N ILE A 24 59.68 -87.95 -50.72
CA ILE A 24 59.49 -89.09 -49.79
C ILE A 24 60.85 -89.67 -49.35
N GLN A 25 61.90 -89.56 -50.17
CA GLN A 25 63.25 -89.75 -49.68
C GLN A 25 63.49 -88.71 -48.58
N VAL A 26 63.56 -89.23 -47.35
CA VAL A 26 63.61 -88.61 -46.02
C VAL A 26 64.35 -87.27 -45.91
N LYS A 27 65.23 -86.92 -46.86
CA LYS A 27 65.94 -85.64 -46.96
C LYS A 27 65.03 -84.42 -47.15
N VAL A 28 64.03 -84.43 -48.04
CA VAL A 28 63.27 -83.20 -48.35
C VAL A 28 62.16 -82.92 -47.32
N ILE A 29 61.50 -83.95 -46.79
CA ILE A 29 60.59 -83.78 -45.64
C ILE A 29 61.37 -83.29 -44.43
N SER A 30 62.56 -83.83 -44.16
CA SER A 30 63.42 -83.33 -43.08
C SER A 30 63.84 -81.88 -43.29
N GLU A 31 64.10 -81.46 -44.53
CA GLU A 31 64.50 -80.08 -44.85
C GLU A 31 63.33 -79.10 -44.75
N GLN A 32 62.13 -79.47 -45.20
CA GLN A 32 60.93 -78.63 -45.04
C GLN A 32 60.45 -78.59 -43.58
N LEU A 33 60.55 -79.70 -42.84
CA LEU A 33 60.31 -79.71 -41.39
C LEU A 33 61.35 -78.86 -40.66
N SER A 34 62.61 -78.86 -41.13
CA SER A 34 63.68 -77.98 -40.61
C SER A 34 63.39 -76.51 -40.90
N LYS A 35 62.94 -76.16 -42.12
CA LYS A 35 62.54 -74.78 -42.46
C LYS A 35 61.30 -74.34 -41.67
N LEU A 36 60.34 -75.23 -41.43
CA LEU A 36 59.19 -74.94 -40.58
C LEU A 36 59.61 -74.76 -39.11
N ALA A 37 60.48 -75.63 -38.60
CA ALA A 37 61.02 -75.51 -37.24
C ALA A 37 61.84 -74.22 -37.08
N GLU A 38 62.62 -73.84 -38.09
CA GLU A 38 63.36 -72.58 -38.14
C GLU A 38 62.41 -71.37 -38.23
N GLY A 39 61.36 -71.45 -39.05
CA GLY A 39 60.31 -70.44 -39.13
C GLY A 39 59.54 -70.28 -37.83
N ILE A 40 59.22 -71.38 -37.13
CA ILE A 40 58.62 -71.37 -35.80
C ILE A 40 59.58 -70.73 -34.80
N SER A 41 60.86 -71.08 -34.85
CA SER A 41 61.87 -70.48 -33.97
C SER A 41 62.08 -68.98 -34.23
N LEU A 42 62.03 -68.55 -35.49
CA LEU A 42 62.08 -67.14 -35.87
C LEU A 42 60.84 -66.37 -35.43
N LEU A 43 59.65 -66.96 -35.63
CA LEU A 43 58.40 -66.37 -35.14
C LEU A 43 58.42 -66.26 -33.62
N ASP A 44 58.88 -67.29 -32.92
CA ASP A 44 59.00 -67.29 -31.46
C ASP A 44 59.99 -66.22 -30.99
N LYS A 45 61.12 -66.08 -31.68
CA LYS A 45 62.11 -65.03 -31.39
C LYS A 45 61.57 -63.62 -31.66
N GLU A 46 60.83 -63.43 -32.74
CA GLU A 46 60.24 -62.13 -33.10
C GLU A 46 59.09 -61.75 -32.17
N ILE A 47 58.21 -62.71 -31.83
CA ILE A 47 57.17 -62.55 -30.81
C ILE A 47 57.81 -62.19 -29.47
N HIS A 48 58.86 -62.92 -29.07
CA HIS A 48 59.57 -62.61 -27.83
C HIS A 48 60.22 -61.23 -27.88
N SER A 49 60.84 -60.84 -29.00
CA SER A 49 61.45 -59.52 -29.18
C SER A 49 60.40 -58.40 -29.10
N GLN A 50 59.22 -58.57 -29.71
CA GLN A 50 58.15 -57.57 -29.61
C GLN A 50 57.55 -57.52 -28.20
N ILE A 51 57.36 -58.66 -27.54
CA ILE A 51 56.90 -58.71 -26.16
C ILE A 51 57.91 -58.01 -25.24
N VAL A 52 59.21 -58.26 -25.41
CA VAL A 52 60.26 -57.61 -24.62
C VAL A 52 60.33 -56.11 -24.90
N ALA A 53 60.19 -55.69 -26.16
CA ALA A 53 60.24 -54.28 -26.52
C ALA A 53 59.05 -53.46 -25.99
N HIS A 54 57.87 -54.07 -25.85
CA HIS A 54 56.64 -53.36 -25.47
C HIS A 54 56.09 -53.72 -24.08
N HIS A 55 56.70 -54.66 -23.33
CA HIS A 55 56.17 -55.02 -22.01
C HIS A 55 56.18 -53.85 -21.03
N ASP A 56 57.21 -53.00 -21.07
CA ASP A 56 57.36 -51.87 -20.14
C ASP A 56 56.30 -50.80 -20.41
N ASP A 57 56.02 -50.55 -21.68
CA ASP A 57 54.96 -49.65 -22.11
C ASP A 57 53.58 -50.18 -21.71
N LEU A 58 53.30 -51.48 -21.94
CA LEU A 58 52.01 -52.07 -21.59
C LEU A 58 51.80 -52.11 -20.07
N LEU A 59 52.86 -52.42 -19.30
CA LEU A 59 52.80 -52.46 -17.85
C LEU A 59 52.63 -51.05 -17.27
N SER A 60 53.36 -50.06 -17.79
CA SER A 60 53.21 -48.65 -17.38
C SER A 60 51.83 -48.09 -17.73
N GLN A 61 51.26 -48.46 -18.89
CA GLN A 61 49.89 -48.12 -19.24
C GLN A 61 48.88 -48.80 -18.31
N ALA A 62 49.06 -50.08 -17.98
CA ALA A 62 48.20 -50.79 -17.03
C ALA A 62 48.22 -50.15 -15.64
N THR A 63 49.41 -49.80 -15.13
CA THR A 63 49.56 -49.05 -13.88
C THR A 63 48.94 -47.65 -13.98
N GLY A 64 49.10 -46.98 -15.12
CA GLY A 64 48.47 -45.69 -15.40
C GLY A 64 46.94 -45.77 -15.34
N VAL A 65 46.34 -46.81 -15.94
CA VAL A 65 44.90 -47.07 -15.88
C VAL A 65 44.44 -47.37 -14.46
N GLU A 66 45.17 -48.19 -13.70
CA GLU A 66 44.86 -48.48 -12.29
C GLU A 66 44.88 -47.22 -11.41
N THR A 67 45.88 -46.35 -11.60
CA THR A 67 45.94 -45.08 -10.87
C THR A 67 44.79 -44.14 -11.24
N LEU A 68 44.42 -44.07 -12.52
CA LEU A 68 43.30 -43.26 -12.99
C LEU A 68 41.97 -43.77 -12.42
N GLU A 69 41.78 -45.10 -12.39
CA GLU A 69 40.61 -45.74 -11.77
C GLU A 69 40.51 -45.36 -10.28
N GLY A 70 41.63 -45.38 -9.55
CA GLY A 70 41.69 -44.91 -8.17
C GLY A 70 41.30 -43.43 -8.01
N VAL A 71 41.77 -42.55 -8.90
CA VAL A 71 41.39 -41.13 -8.91
C VAL A 71 39.91 -40.94 -9.22
N LEU A 72 39.37 -41.67 -10.21
CA LEU A 72 37.95 -41.62 -10.56
C LEU A 72 37.07 -42.09 -9.39
N GLN A 73 37.46 -43.16 -8.71
CA GLN A 73 36.76 -43.65 -7.53
C GLN A 73 36.76 -42.63 -6.39
N MET A 74 37.92 -41.98 -6.14
CA MET A 74 38.01 -40.88 -5.17
C MET A 74 37.14 -39.69 -5.57
N MET A 75 37.14 -39.30 -6.84
CA MET A 75 36.32 -38.20 -7.35
C MET A 75 34.83 -38.49 -7.22
N GLN A 76 34.40 -39.71 -7.57
CA GLN A 76 33.03 -40.16 -7.40
C GLN A 76 32.60 -40.05 -5.93
N THR A 77 33.43 -40.54 -5.01
CA THR A 77 33.14 -40.50 -3.57
C THR A 77 33.02 -39.05 -3.05
N ARG A 78 33.88 -38.14 -3.53
CA ARG A 78 33.84 -36.72 -3.18
C ARG A 78 32.61 -36.02 -3.74
N ILE A 79 32.23 -36.30 -4.99
CA ILE A 79 31.01 -35.76 -5.61
C ILE A 79 29.78 -36.20 -4.82
N GLN A 80 29.69 -37.49 -4.46
CA GLN A 80 28.59 -38.00 -3.64
C GLN A 80 28.51 -37.31 -2.28
N SER A 81 29.66 -37.08 -1.64
CA SER A 81 29.74 -36.35 -0.36
C SER A 81 29.28 -34.90 -0.50
N LEU A 82 29.63 -34.24 -1.62
CA LEU A 82 29.24 -32.85 -1.89
C LEU A 82 27.75 -32.73 -2.19
N LEU A 83 27.18 -33.65 -2.98
CA LEU A 83 25.73 -33.71 -3.22
C LEU A 83 24.98 -33.90 -1.90
N ALA A 84 25.44 -34.81 -1.03
CA ALA A 84 24.85 -35.01 0.29
C ALA A 84 24.96 -33.75 1.18
N ALA A 85 26.08 -33.02 1.12
CA ALA A 85 26.24 -31.76 1.85
C ALA A 85 25.30 -30.66 1.31
N MET A 86 25.13 -30.58 -0.02
CA MET A 86 24.21 -29.65 -0.66
C MET A 86 22.75 -29.93 -0.26
N ASP A 87 22.32 -31.20 -0.25
CA ASP A 87 20.98 -31.58 0.20
C ASP A 87 20.76 -31.25 1.68
N ARG A 88 21.79 -31.40 2.52
CA ARG A 88 21.74 -30.96 3.93
C ARG A 88 21.58 -29.44 4.03
N ILE A 89 22.30 -28.66 3.24
CA ILE A 89 22.14 -27.18 3.23
C ILE A 89 20.73 -26.80 2.78
N ARG A 90 20.22 -27.41 1.70
CA ARG A 90 18.88 -27.15 1.18
C ARG A 90 17.80 -27.41 2.24
N THR A 91 17.87 -28.56 2.91
CA THR A 91 16.90 -28.95 3.96
C THR A 91 17.04 -28.13 5.24
N LYS A 92 18.25 -27.68 5.58
CA LYS A 92 18.50 -26.89 6.81
C LYS A 92 18.33 -25.39 6.63
N VAL A 93 18.38 -24.86 5.42
CA VAL A 93 18.38 -23.42 5.15
C VAL A 93 17.21 -23.01 4.27
N THR A 94 17.13 -23.56 3.06
CA THR A 94 16.14 -23.12 2.06
C THR A 94 14.71 -23.44 2.49
N GLU A 95 14.45 -24.67 2.95
CA GLU A 95 13.12 -25.06 3.39
C GLU A 95 12.63 -24.28 4.63
N PRO A 96 13.43 -24.13 5.71
CA PRO A 96 13.05 -23.29 6.85
C PRO A 96 12.82 -21.83 6.45
N PHE A 97 13.66 -21.26 5.58
CA PHE A 97 13.48 -19.90 5.10
C PHE A 97 12.13 -19.72 4.40
N ASN A 98 11.78 -20.61 3.48
CA ASN A 98 10.49 -20.56 2.78
C ASN A 98 9.31 -20.71 3.75
N LYS A 99 9.42 -21.61 4.74
CA LYS A 99 8.41 -21.78 5.81
C LYS A 99 8.26 -20.51 6.65
N ILE A 100 9.36 -19.87 7.04
CA ILE A 100 9.35 -18.63 7.83
C ILE A 100 8.73 -17.51 7.00
N SER A 101 9.15 -17.31 5.75
CA SER A 101 8.61 -16.28 4.87
C SER A 101 7.09 -16.40 4.67
N SER A 102 6.61 -17.64 4.44
CA SER A 102 5.19 -17.92 4.33
C SER A 102 4.44 -17.60 5.64
N ARG A 103 4.97 -18.06 6.79
CA ARG A 103 4.38 -17.77 8.11
C ARG A 103 4.40 -16.29 8.47
N THR A 104 5.44 -15.55 8.10
CA THR A 104 5.51 -14.09 8.29
C THR A 104 4.44 -13.38 7.46
N THR A 105 4.19 -13.84 6.24
CA THR A 105 3.12 -13.30 5.40
C THR A 105 1.74 -13.62 6.00
N GLN A 106 1.52 -14.85 6.46
CA GLN A 106 0.29 -15.23 7.16
C GLN A 106 0.07 -14.39 8.43
N LEU A 107 1.13 -14.18 9.23
CA LEU A 107 1.06 -13.36 10.44
C LEU A 107 0.72 -11.90 10.12
N ARG A 108 1.32 -11.32 9.08
CA ARG A 108 0.99 -9.96 8.63
C ARG A 108 -0.47 -9.86 8.24
N ASN A 109 -0.96 -10.75 7.39
CA ASN A 109 -2.36 -10.76 6.97
C ASN A 109 -3.32 -10.94 8.15
N LEU A 110 -2.95 -11.77 9.13
CA LEU A 110 -3.72 -11.94 10.36
C LEU A 110 -3.75 -10.66 11.19
N GLN A 111 -2.60 -9.98 11.35
CA GLN A 111 -2.51 -8.71 12.08
C GLN A 111 -3.36 -7.64 11.41
N ASP A 112 -3.25 -7.47 10.09
CA ASP A 112 -4.05 -6.52 9.32
C ASP A 112 -5.56 -6.81 9.48
N THR A 113 -5.94 -8.09 9.42
CA THR A 113 -7.33 -8.52 9.65
C THR A 113 -7.80 -8.21 11.08
N CYS A 114 -6.96 -8.50 12.08
CA CYS A 114 -7.28 -8.20 13.47
C CYS A 114 -7.43 -6.69 13.71
N ASP A 115 -6.58 -5.86 13.10
CA ASP A 115 -6.66 -4.41 13.21
C ASP A 115 -7.91 -3.87 12.53
N LEU A 116 -8.28 -4.41 11.37
CA LEU A 116 -9.54 -4.09 10.71
C LEU A 116 -10.74 -4.47 11.59
N LEU A 117 -10.74 -5.66 12.19
CA LEU A 117 -11.80 -6.11 13.10
C LEU A 117 -11.91 -5.20 14.34
N ARG A 118 -10.78 -4.84 14.96
CA ARG A 118 -10.77 -3.88 16.09
C ARG A 118 -11.34 -2.54 15.68
N ARG A 119 -10.98 -2.04 14.50
CA ARG A 119 -11.50 -0.80 13.94
C ARG A 119 -13.02 -0.88 13.75
N MET A 120 -13.52 -1.97 13.16
CA MET A 120 -14.95 -2.21 12.98
C MET A 120 -15.71 -2.24 14.30
N ILE A 121 -15.22 -2.99 15.30
CA ILE A 121 -15.83 -3.05 16.64
C ILE A 121 -15.89 -1.65 17.27
N ARG A 122 -14.82 -0.87 17.13
CA ARG A 122 -14.78 0.50 17.66
C ARG A 122 -15.78 1.42 16.95
N ILE A 123 -15.89 1.34 15.62
CA ILE A 123 -16.89 2.09 14.83
C ILE A 123 -18.31 1.72 15.30
N MET A 124 -18.62 0.44 15.41
CA MET A 124 -19.94 -0.03 15.86
C MET A 124 -20.26 0.46 17.28
N TYR A 125 -19.29 0.40 18.19
CA TYR A 125 -19.45 0.90 19.55
C TYR A 125 -19.72 2.41 19.58
N LEU A 126 -18.91 3.20 18.86
CA LEU A 126 -19.05 4.65 18.79
C LEU A 126 -20.34 5.07 18.07
N SER A 127 -20.76 4.35 17.04
CA SER A 127 -22.03 4.55 16.35
C SER A 127 -23.21 4.37 17.29
N LYS A 128 -23.22 3.28 18.08
CA LYS A 128 -24.25 3.04 19.12
C LYS A 128 -24.25 4.15 20.18
N ARG A 129 -23.07 4.56 20.65
CA ARG A 129 -22.92 5.66 21.61
C ARG A 129 -23.47 6.97 21.05
N LEU A 130 -23.13 7.29 19.80
CA LEU A 130 -23.61 8.46 19.09
C LEU A 130 -25.14 8.44 18.98
N HIS A 131 -25.73 7.30 18.62
CA HIS A 131 -27.18 7.16 18.57
C HIS A 131 -27.86 7.51 19.90
N SER A 132 -27.34 6.99 21.02
CA SER A 132 -27.85 7.32 22.36
C SER A 132 -27.69 8.81 22.70
N GLN A 133 -26.56 9.42 22.32
CA GLN A 133 -26.31 10.85 22.54
C GLN A 133 -27.27 11.74 21.74
N LEU A 134 -27.57 11.37 20.49
CA LEU A 134 -28.54 12.10 19.66
C LEU A 134 -29.97 12.01 20.22
N GLN A 135 -30.35 10.88 20.80
CA GLN A 135 -31.64 10.74 21.50
C GLN A 135 -31.74 11.63 22.76
N GLY A 136 -30.59 11.97 23.38
CA GLY A 136 -30.51 12.93 24.49
C GLY A 136 -30.76 14.39 24.07
N GLY A 137 -30.90 14.66 22.77
CA GLY A 137 -31.23 15.97 22.23
C GLY A 137 -30.17 17.03 22.50
N ALA A 138 -30.60 18.29 22.66
CA ALA A 138 -29.71 19.45 22.75
C ALA A 138 -28.73 19.40 23.95
N ARG A 139 -29.02 18.63 25.01
CA ARG A 139 -28.15 18.51 26.19
C ARG A 139 -26.87 17.73 25.91
N GLU A 140 -26.92 16.80 24.97
CA GLU A 140 -25.84 15.86 24.68
C GLU A 140 -25.16 16.13 23.32
N ILE A 141 -25.58 17.20 22.62
CA ILE A 141 -25.08 17.56 21.29
C ILE A 141 -23.56 17.78 21.26
N THR A 142 -22.98 18.30 22.34
CA THR A 142 -21.53 18.50 22.47
C THR A 142 -20.78 17.18 22.55
N LYS A 143 -21.33 16.19 23.26
CA LYS A 143 -20.76 14.83 23.35
C LYS A 143 -20.96 14.06 22.04
N ALA A 144 -22.09 14.25 21.36
CA ALA A 144 -22.31 13.72 20.02
C ALA A 144 -21.25 14.23 19.04
N ALA A 145 -20.93 15.53 19.08
CA ALA A 145 -19.87 16.12 18.27
C ALA A 145 -18.47 15.56 18.58
N GLN A 146 -18.18 15.23 19.85
CA GLN A 146 -16.93 14.54 20.22
C GLN A 146 -16.88 13.12 19.65
N SER A 147 -17.96 12.36 19.77
CA SER A 147 -18.05 11.02 19.18
C SER A 147 -17.89 11.05 17.65
N LEU A 148 -18.42 12.08 16.98
CA LEU A 148 -18.24 12.28 15.54
C LEU A 148 -16.77 12.56 15.18
N ASN A 149 -16.06 13.37 15.96
CA ASN A 149 -14.64 13.60 15.74
C ASN A 149 -13.81 12.33 15.94
N GLU A 150 -14.05 11.58 17.03
CA GLU A 150 -13.41 10.28 17.24
C GLU A 150 -13.65 9.33 16.05
N LEU A 151 -14.87 9.30 15.52
CA LEU A 151 -15.23 8.51 14.34
C LEU A 151 -14.53 8.98 13.07
N ASP A 152 -14.39 10.29 12.86
CA ASP A 152 -13.64 10.85 11.72
C ASP A 152 -12.18 10.39 11.79
N TYR A 153 -11.51 10.47 12.96
CA TYR A 153 -10.14 9.97 13.15
C TYR A 153 -10.01 8.46 12.91
N ILE A 154 -10.99 7.66 13.34
CA ILE A 154 -11.03 6.21 13.10
C ILE A 154 -11.39 5.86 11.65
N CYS A 155 -11.88 6.80 10.85
CA CYS A 155 -12.12 6.56 9.42
C CYS A 155 -11.01 7.15 8.55
N GLU A 156 -10.12 7.97 9.10
CA GLU A 156 -9.06 8.65 8.36
C GLU A 156 -8.03 7.65 7.80
N GLY A 157 -7.71 7.81 6.51
CA GLY A 157 -6.65 7.06 5.83
C GLY A 157 -6.93 5.59 5.52
N VAL A 158 -8.14 5.07 5.80
CA VAL A 158 -8.50 3.66 5.55
C VAL A 158 -9.74 3.56 4.67
N ASP A 159 -9.64 2.82 3.57
CA ASP A 159 -10.82 2.50 2.77
C ASP A 159 -11.62 1.37 3.43
N LEU A 160 -12.78 1.72 3.97
CA LEU A 160 -13.73 0.81 4.60
C LEU A 160 -14.89 0.44 3.66
N SER A 161 -14.71 0.64 2.35
CA SER A 161 -15.71 0.31 1.34
C SER A 161 -15.80 -1.20 1.12
N GLY A 162 -17.02 -1.70 0.85
CA GLY A 162 -17.29 -3.13 0.68
C GLY A 162 -17.52 -3.92 1.98
N ILE A 163 -17.36 -3.30 3.16
CA ILE A 163 -17.66 -3.95 4.45
C ILE A 163 -19.13 -3.73 4.82
N GLU A 164 -19.99 -4.69 4.48
CA GLU A 164 -21.45 -4.62 4.67
C GLU A 164 -21.87 -4.36 6.12
N ILE A 165 -21.16 -4.98 7.08
CA ILE A 165 -21.51 -4.93 8.52
C ILE A 165 -21.52 -3.50 9.06
N ILE A 166 -20.60 -2.64 8.61
CA ILE A 166 -20.49 -1.24 9.07
C ILE A 166 -21.10 -0.25 8.08
N GLU A 167 -21.67 -0.70 6.97
CA GLU A 167 -22.17 0.21 5.93
C GLU A 167 -23.35 1.05 6.44
N GLN A 168 -24.24 0.43 7.20
CA GLN A 168 -25.36 1.13 7.84
C GLN A 168 -24.85 2.17 8.85
N ASP A 169 -23.88 1.81 9.68
CA ASP A 169 -23.23 2.74 10.62
C ASP A 169 -22.59 3.92 9.89
N ARG A 170 -21.86 3.68 8.78
CA ARG A 170 -21.24 4.75 7.97
C ARG A 170 -22.27 5.70 7.35
N ARG A 171 -23.44 5.20 6.93
CA ARG A 171 -24.54 6.04 6.43
C ARG A 171 -25.13 6.87 7.58
N PHE A 172 -25.38 6.23 8.73
CA PHE A 172 -25.87 6.89 9.93
C PHE A 172 -24.92 8.00 10.41
N ILE A 173 -23.62 7.72 10.54
CA ILE A 173 -22.60 8.68 10.99
C ILE A 173 -22.56 9.92 10.08
N ARG A 174 -22.62 9.73 8.75
CA ARG A 174 -22.67 10.84 7.80
C ARG A 174 -23.92 11.69 7.97
N GLN A 175 -25.08 11.06 8.19
CA GLN A 175 -26.32 11.79 8.43
C GLN A 175 -26.29 12.52 9.77
N ALA A 176 -25.87 11.84 10.84
CA ALA A 176 -25.70 12.39 12.18
C ALA A 176 -24.78 13.63 12.18
N ARG A 177 -23.69 13.61 11.41
CA ARG A 177 -22.80 14.78 11.26
C ARG A 177 -23.54 15.98 10.70
N LYS A 178 -24.29 15.80 9.61
CA LYS A 178 -25.11 16.87 9.01
C LYS A 178 -26.18 17.38 9.97
N ASP A 179 -26.82 16.47 10.71
CA ASP A 179 -27.89 16.82 11.65
C ASP A 179 -27.33 17.63 12.83
N VAL A 180 -26.19 17.21 13.40
CA VAL A 180 -25.50 17.92 14.48
C VAL A 180 -25.00 19.29 14.00
N GLU A 181 -24.43 19.38 12.80
CA GLU A 181 -24.02 20.66 12.20
C GLU A 181 -25.22 21.60 12.02
N SER A 182 -26.33 21.11 11.46
CA SER A 182 -27.56 21.88 11.25
C SER A 182 -28.18 22.33 12.58
N GLN A 183 -28.23 21.45 13.58
CA GLN A 183 -28.73 21.78 14.91
C GLN A 183 -27.84 22.79 15.63
N ALA A 184 -26.52 22.68 15.51
CA ALA A 184 -25.58 23.64 16.06
C ALA A 184 -25.71 25.02 15.39
N LEU A 185 -25.92 25.08 14.07
CA LEU A 185 -26.15 26.33 13.35
C LEU A 185 -27.44 27.01 13.83
N LYS A 186 -28.55 26.28 13.91
CA LYS A 186 -29.82 26.82 14.43
C LYS A 186 -29.70 27.30 15.87
N MET A 187 -28.99 26.55 16.71
CA MET A 187 -28.75 26.92 18.11
C MET A 187 -27.86 28.17 18.23
N LEU A 188 -26.92 28.36 17.28
CA LEU A 188 -26.11 29.56 17.21
C LEU A 188 -26.93 30.78 16.79
N GLU A 189 -27.71 30.66 15.70
CA GLU A 189 -28.59 31.73 15.21
C GLU A 189 -29.60 32.14 16.28
N GLN A 190 -30.32 31.18 16.87
CA GLN A 190 -31.26 31.44 17.96
C GLN A 190 -30.56 32.04 19.19
N GLY A 191 -29.37 31.53 19.54
CA GLY A 191 -28.59 32.06 20.65
C GLY A 191 -28.15 33.51 20.44
N MET A 192 -27.81 33.89 19.20
CA MET A 192 -27.45 35.25 18.82
C MET A 192 -28.65 36.20 18.78
N GLU A 193 -29.81 35.73 18.29
CA GLU A 193 -31.07 36.50 18.26
C GLU A 193 -31.61 36.75 19.67
N THR A 194 -31.62 35.72 20.52
CA THR A 194 -32.10 35.80 21.90
C THR A 194 -31.08 36.36 22.88
N GLN A 195 -29.87 36.71 22.40
CA GLN A 195 -28.73 37.15 23.22
C GLN A 195 -28.41 36.19 24.37
N ASN A 196 -28.57 34.88 24.14
CA ASN A 196 -28.30 33.84 25.13
C ASN A 196 -26.84 33.34 25.03
N PRO A 197 -25.93 33.77 25.93
CA PRO A 197 -24.51 33.44 25.82
C PRO A 197 -24.25 31.93 25.99
N THR A 198 -25.09 31.20 26.72
CA THR A 198 -24.94 29.76 26.95
C THR A 198 -25.23 28.94 25.69
N GLN A 199 -26.23 29.34 24.89
CA GLN A 199 -26.55 28.68 23.61
C GLN A 199 -25.46 28.96 22.57
N VAL A 200 -24.98 30.20 22.49
CA VAL A 200 -23.83 30.58 21.65
C VAL A 200 -22.58 29.79 22.05
N ALA A 201 -22.30 29.69 23.36
CA ALA A 201 -21.18 28.91 23.88
C ALA A 201 -21.24 27.44 23.45
N THR A 202 -22.41 26.81 23.62
CA THR A 202 -22.62 25.39 23.35
C THR A 202 -22.51 25.09 21.85
N SER A 203 -23.01 25.98 20.99
CA SER A 203 -22.94 25.80 19.53
C SER A 203 -21.51 25.97 19.01
N LEU A 204 -20.79 26.99 19.49
CA LEU A 204 -19.36 27.14 19.20
C LEU A 204 -18.54 25.94 19.70
N GLN A 205 -18.91 25.37 20.86
CA GLN A 205 -18.30 24.15 21.37
C GLN A 205 -18.46 22.97 20.41
N VAL A 206 -19.67 22.80 19.85
CA VAL A 206 -19.94 21.76 18.85
C VAL A 206 -19.06 21.97 17.62
N PHE A 207 -18.98 23.19 17.08
CA PHE A 207 -18.16 23.46 15.90
C PHE A 207 -16.66 23.30 16.14
N TYR A 208 -16.19 23.57 17.37
CA TYR A 208 -14.82 23.24 17.77
C TYR A 208 -14.59 21.74 17.71
N ASN A 209 -15.49 20.95 18.31
CA ASN A 209 -15.37 19.49 18.31
C ASN A 209 -15.45 18.91 16.89
N LEU A 210 -16.22 19.51 15.97
CA LEU A 210 -16.30 19.07 14.58
C LEU A 210 -15.15 19.58 13.68
N GLY A 211 -14.24 20.40 14.21
CA GLY A 211 -13.11 20.95 13.46
C GLY A 211 -13.46 22.08 12.49
N SER A 212 -14.66 22.67 12.58
CA SER A 212 -15.14 23.72 11.65
C SER A 212 -15.24 25.12 12.27
N LEU A 213 -14.83 25.30 13.52
CA LEU A 213 -15.00 26.55 14.27
C LEU A 213 -14.51 27.80 13.53
N HIS A 214 -13.32 27.76 12.94
CA HIS A 214 -12.74 28.93 12.28
C HIS A 214 -13.64 29.42 11.14
N HIS A 215 -14.09 28.50 10.29
CA HIS A 215 -14.96 28.82 9.15
C HIS A 215 -16.31 29.39 9.61
N ILE A 216 -16.90 28.81 10.67
CA ILE A 216 -18.19 29.28 11.19
C ILE A 216 -18.06 30.66 11.84
N VAL A 217 -17.02 30.90 12.64
CA VAL A 217 -16.80 32.21 13.27
C VAL A 217 -16.58 33.28 12.21
N ASP A 218 -15.78 33.00 11.18
CA ASP A 218 -15.55 33.94 10.07
C ASP A 218 -16.85 34.27 9.30
N LYS A 219 -17.67 33.25 9.03
CA LYS A 219 -18.99 33.41 8.41
C LYS A 219 -19.91 34.29 9.26
N VAL A 220 -19.98 34.04 10.58
CA VAL A 220 -20.82 34.79 11.51
C VAL A 220 -20.38 36.24 11.64
N VAL A 221 -19.07 36.49 11.74
CA VAL A 221 -18.50 37.85 11.80
C VAL A 221 -18.79 38.60 10.49
N THR A 222 -18.63 37.95 9.35
CA THR A 222 -18.94 38.53 8.03
C THR A 222 -20.43 38.86 7.92
N GLN A 223 -21.31 37.96 8.34
CA GLN A 223 -22.76 38.18 8.34
C GLN A 223 -23.17 39.31 9.28
N CYS A 224 -22.56 39.41 10.47
CA CYS A 224 -22.78 40.50 11.41
C CYS A 224 -22.40 41.85 10.80
N LYS A 225 -21.22 41.92 10.13
CA LYS A 225 -20.75 43.11 9.42
C LYS A 225 -21.71 43.52 8.30
N GLU A 226 -22.17 42.57 7.47
CA GLU A 226 -23.10 42.85 6.38
C GLU A 226 -24.46 43.33 6.88
N ASN A 227 -25.00 42.69 7.93
CA ASN A 227 -26.25 43.09 8.55
C ASN A 227 -26.16 44.49 9.15
N LEU A 228 -25.05 44.80 9.83
CA LEU A 228 -24.81 46.15 10.36
C LEU A 228 -24.76 47.18 9.24
N HIS A 229 -24.05 46.89 8.15
CA HIS A 229 -23.95 47.79 7.00
C HIS A 229 -25.30 48.02 6.32
N LYS A 230 -26.13 46.97 6.19
CA LYS A 230 -27.52 47.07 5.68
C LYS A 230 -28.39 47.92 6.60
N ASN A 231 -28.35 47.66 7.92
CA ASN A 231 -29.15 48.39 8.90
C ASN A 231 -28.80 49.88 8.92
N VAL A 232 -27.50 50.21 8.96
CA VAL A 232 -27.03 51.61 8.89
C VAL A 232 -27.51 52.28 7.60
N ARG A 233 -27.42 51.60 6.45
CA ARG A 233 -27.88 52.15 5.17
C ARG A 233 -29.40 52.36 5.14
N CYS A 234 -30.19 51.42 5.66
CA CYS A 234 -31.65 51.52 5.71
C CYS A 234 -32.14 52.60 6.68
N TYR A 235 -31.52 52.75 7.86
CA TYR A 235 -31.93 53.76 8.84
C TYR A 235 -31.53 55.19 8.46
N LEU A 236 -30.47 55.36 7.67
CA LEU A 236 -29.97 56.66 7.20
C LEU A 236 -30.41 57.02 5.77
N ASP A 237 -31.26 56.21 5.13
CA ASP A 237 -31.72 56.49 3.77
C ASP A 237 -32.74 57.64 3.76
N ALA A 238 -32.31 58.78 3.20
CA ALA A 238 -33.07 60.03 3.18
C ALA A 238 -34.39 59.93 2.38
N GLU A 239 -34.48 59.03 1.39
CA GLU A 239 -35.71 58.82 0.61
C GLU A 239 -36.80 58.15 1.46
N SER A 240 -36.43 57.16 2.29
CA SER A 240 -37.34 56.46 3.20
C SER A 240 -37.88 57.36 4.32
N LEU A 241 -37.04 58.27 4.82
CA LEU A 241 -37.36 59.23 5.88
C LEU A 241 -38.34 60.32 5.39
N SER A 242 -38.31 60.64 4.09
CA SER A 242 -39.23 61.59 3.47
C SER A 242 -40.62 60.98 3.18
N GLN A 243 -40.68 59.71 2.75
CA GLN A 243 -41.93 59.03 2.37
C GLN A 243 -42.78 58.57 3.56
N GLN A 244 -42.19 58.24 4.73
CA GLN A 244 -42.98 57.92 5.93
C GLN A 244 -43.83 59.12 6.41
N SER A 245 -43.40 60.35 6.11
CA SER A 245 -44.08 61.58 6.49
C SER A 245 -45.24 61.98 5.56
N SER A 246 -45.47 61.26 4.45
CA SER A 246 -46.47 61.59 3.42
C SER A 246 -47.67 60.64 3.38
N HIS A 247 -48.27 60.30 4.53
CA HIS A 247 -49.55 59.56 4.58
C HIS A 247 -50.80 60.44 4.32
N GLY A 248 -50.62 61.63 3.74
CA GLY A 248 -51.70 62.49 3.28
C GLY A 248 -52.00 62.29 1.79
N ARG A 249 -53.12 61.60 1.51
CA ARG A 249 -53.83 61.48 0.22
C ARG A 249 -53.45 62.57 -0.82
N ALA A 250 -52.55 62.28 -1.75
CA ALA A 250 -52.18 63.19 -2.84
C ALA A 250 -53.05 62.93 -4.07
N GLY A 251 -53.92 63.88 -4.41
CA GLY A 251 -54.64 63.90 -5.69
C GLY A 251 -53.74 64.31 -6.85
N PRO A 252 -54.12 64.02 -8.12
CA PRO A 252 -53.27 64.24 -9.29
C PRO A 252 -53.02 65.73 -9.53
N GLY A 253 -51.75 66.13 -9.72
CA GLY A 253 -51.39 67.47 -10.21
C GLY A 253 -50.64 68.39 -9.24
N LYS A 254 -50.22 67.94 -8.06
CA LYS A 254 -49.32 68.73 -7.20
C LYS A 254 -47.90 68.16 -7.22
N ALA A 255 -46.97 68.96 -7.72
CA ALA A 255 -45.54 68.69 -7.61
C ALA A 255 -45.17 68.48 -6.13
N ALA A 256 -44.50 67.37 -5.86
CA ALA A 256 -43.95 67.04 -4.54
C ALA A 256 -42.79 68.00 -4.24
N MET A 257 -43.11 69.22 -3.83
CA MET A 257 -42.14 70.11 -3.21
C MET A 257 -42.05 69.76 -1.72
N PRO A 258 -40.84 69.64 -1.15
CA PRO A 258 -40.67 69.37 0.27
C PRO A 258 -41.14 70.60 1.05
N VAL A 259 -42.40 70.56 1.51
CA VAL A 259 -42.94 71.62 2.38
C VAL A 259 -42.23 71.52 3.73
N THR A 260 -41.51 72.58 4.05
CA THR A 260 -40.70 72.84 5.26
C THR A 260 -41.48 72.84 6.58
N GLY A 261 -42.77 72.43 6.58
CA GLY A 261 -43.68 72.46 7.72
C GLY A 261 -43.75 71.18 8.57
N ASN A 262 -43.14 70.05 8.15
CA ASN A 262 -43.24 68.77 8.86
C ASN A 262 -41.92 68.34 9.55
N THR A 263 -41.06 69.32 9.89
CA THR A 263 -39.73 69.08 10.49
C THR A 263 -39.78 68.38 11.84
N ALA A 264 -40.87 68.51 12.61
CA ALA A 264 -41.04 67.80 13.89
C ALA A 264 -41.24 66.29 13.69
N ALA A 265 -42.10 65.88 12.75
CA ALA A 265 -42.33 64.47 12.42
C ALA A 265 -41.08 63.82 11.80
N PHE A 266 -40.37 64.56 10.95
CA PHE A 266 -39.08 64.14 10.41
C PHE A 266 -38.02 63.94 11.51
N ARG A 267 -37.89 64.89 12.44
CA ARG A 267 -36.95 64.77 13.59
C ARG A 267 -37.30 63.60 14.50
N ALA A 268 -38.58 63.36 14.76
CA ALA A 268 -39.04 62.22 15.55
C ALA A 268 -38.72 60.88 14.86
N SER A 269 -39.00 60.76 13.55
CA SER A 269 -38.68 59.57 12.76
C SER A 269 -37.16 59.33 12.67
N LEU A 270 -36.37 60.39 12.47
CA LEU A 270 -34.91 60.32 12.52
C LEU A 270 -34.41 59.81 13.88
N TRP A 271 -34.97 60.33 14.98
CA TRP A 271 -34.56 59.88 16.31
C TRP A 271 -34.89 58.42 16.57
N THR A 272 -36.09 57.98 16.23
CA THR A 272 -36.47 56.57 16.34
C THR A 272 -35.58 55.67 15.47
N ASN A 273 -35.17 56.12 14.28
CA ASN A 273 -34.24 55.39 13.43
C ASN A 273 -32.82 55.34 14.01
N MET A 274 -32.33 56.42 14.61
CA MET A 274 -31.02 56.42 15.29
C MET A 274 -31.01 55.55 16.55
N GLU A 275 -32.11 55.51 17.31
CA GLU A 275 -32.27 54.60 18.46
C GLU A 275 -32.22 53.14 18.02
N LYS A 276 -32.98 52.78 16.98
CA LYS A 276 -32.93 51.44 16.36
C LYS A 276 -31.55 51.09 15.78
N MET A 277 -30.85 52.06 15.21
CA MET A 277 -29.48 51.89 14.73
C MET A 277 -28.52 51.63 15.90
N MET A 278 -28.65 52.37 17.01
CA MET A 278 -27.85 52.17 18.21
C MET A 278 -28.08 50.79 18.83
N ASP A 279 -29.33 50.35 18.92
CA ASP A 279 -29.69 48.99 19.39
C ASP A 279 -29.08 47.91 18.47
N SER A 280 -29.11 48.14 17.15
CA SER A 280 -28.50 47.24 16.17
C SER A 280 -26.98 47.15 16.30
N ILE A 281 -26.31 48.29 16.50
CA ILE A 281 -24.85 48.36 16.75
C ILE A 281 -24.52 47.64 18.06
N TYR A 282 -25.28 47.89 19.13
CA TYR A 282 -25.07 47.26 20.43
C TYR A 282 -25.24 45.73 20.35
N ALA A 283 -26.29 45.25 19.68
CA ALA A 283 -26.52 43.83 19.46
C ALA A 283 -25.38 43.18 18.64
N ALA A 284 -24.92 43.84 17.57
CA ALA A 284 -23.80 43.37 16.76
C ALA A 284 -22.49 43.29 17.56
N CYS A 285 -22.19 44.31 18.37
CA CYS A 285 -21.02 44.32 19.25
C CYS A 285 -21.08 43.22 20.30
N SER A 286 -22.25 42.97 20.91
CA SER A 286 -22.44 41.86 21.85
C SER A 286 -22.20 40.49 21.17
N GLN A 287 -22.75 40.30 19.98
CA GLN A 287 -22.60 39.08 19.19
C GLN A 287 -21.17 38.78 18.75
N VAL A 288 -20.34 39.80 18.49
CA VAL A 288 -18.91 39.65 18.14
C VAL A 288 -18.04 39.50 19.40
N CYS A 289 -18.41 40.11 20.52
CA CYS A 289 -17.63 40.07 21.75
C CYS A 289 -17.71 38.69 22.46
N ILE A 290 -18.85 38.00 22.38
CA ILE A 290 -19.04 36.65 22.94
C ILE A 290 -18.04 35.61 22.38
N PRO A 291 -17.88 35.44 21.05
CA PRO A 291 -16.90 34.51 20.49
C PRO A 291 -15.45 34.94 20.78
N TYR A 292 -15.16 36.23 20.93
CA TYR A 292 -13.83 36.74 21.28
C TYR A 292 -13.44 36.43 22.73
N ASN A 293 -14.36 36.65 23.69
CA ASN A 293 -14.13 36.33 25.10
C ASN A 293 -14.00 34.81 25.35
N GLN A 294 -14.68 33.98 24.57
CA GLN A 294 -14.53 32.52 24.68
C GLN A 294 -13.22 31.99 24.10
N LYS A 295 -12.70 32.59 23.02
CA LYS A 295 -11.33 32.33 22.55
C LYS A 295 -10.33 32.56 23.70
N PHE A 296 -10.48 33.64 24.45
CA PHE A 296 -9.61 33.95 25.58
C PHE A 296 -9.78 32.97 26.76
N SER A 297 -11.02 32.69 27.18
CA SER A 297 -11.28 31.78 28.31
C SER A 297 -10.77 30.35 28.09
N ARG A 298 -10.81 29.83 26.85
CA ARG A 298 -10.28 28.50 26.52
C ARG A 298 -8.75 28.46 26.38
N VAL A 299 -8.12 29.53 25.89
CA VAL A 299 -6.65 29.64 25.86
C VAL A 299 -6.11 29.73 27.30
N SER A 300 -6.78 30.45 28.20
CA SER A 300 -6.41 30.48 29.62
C SER A 300 -6.69 29.16 30.35
N ASN A 301 -7.77 28.43 30.03
CA ASN A 301 -8.03 27.12 30.64
C ASN A 301 -7.09 26.01 30.13
N PHE A 302 -6.53 26.12 28.92
CA PHE A 302 -5.45 25.24 28.46
C PHE A 302 -4.10 25.55 29.11
N ALA A 303 -3.86 26.81 29.50
CA ALA A 303 -2.64 27.22 30.23
C ALA A 303 -2.67 26.89 31.74
N ILE A 304 -3.81 26.48 32.29
CA ILE A 304 -3.96 26.07 33.70
C ILE A 304 -3.97 24.53 33.85
N LEU A 305 -3.96 23.79 32.74
CA LEU A 305 -3.93 22.31 32.70
C LEU A 305 -2.59 21.73 32.21
N TRP A 306 -1.53 22.52 32.25
CA TRP A 306 -0.12 22.12 32.23
C TRP A 306 0.62 22.79 33.39
#